data_AF-A0A950V5X6-F1
#
_entry.id   AF-A0A950V5X6-F1
#
_cell.length_a   1.000
_cell.length_b   1.000
_cell.length_c   1.000
_cell.angle_alpha   90.00
_cell.angle_beta   90.00
_cell.angle_gamma   90.00
#
_symmetry.space_group_name_H-M   'P 1'
#
loop_
_entity.id
_entity.type
_entity.pdbx_description
1 polymer ?
#
loop_
_entity_poly.entity_id
_entity_poly.type
_entity_poly.pdbx_seq_one_letter_code
_entity_poly.pdbx_strand_id
1 'polypeptide(L)'
;MSYLAEQEINCPYCKHPQTAELWSVINVREDPELKDLLLGGEVNVVDCEACHEAFFAEHFLLYHDPDNELMAFVFSTNDRENREAMTEKARADFYRGQNELPEAERLAYEPFTFFGFDELLAFVENDEEVGLQGEVVEAISQESRLPVRKLRPSVARRQNLPRVLPFVEEPGRSASESLVTGLRRLRDLNDRLTVYNETLERLSKNPAADLQFA
;
A
#
# COMPACT_ATOMS: atom_id res chain seq x y z
N MET A 1 13.75 -12.11 1.81
CA MET A 1 13.22 -13.31 2.51
C MET A 1 12.38 -12.87 3.68
N SER A 2 11.23 -13.50 3.87
CA SER A 2 10.41 -13.32 5.07
C SER A 2 11.05 -13.99 6.28
N TYR A 3 10.72 -13.53 7.48
CA TYR A 3 11.35 -13.99 8.72
C TYR A 3 10.36 -14.01 9.89
N LEU A 4 10.34 -15.14 10.59
CA LEU A 4 9.65 -15.38 11.85
C LEU A 4 10.59 -15.11 13.03
N ALA A 5 10.09 -14.48 14.08
CA ALA A 5 10.78 -14.34 15.35
C ALA A 5 10.00 -15.05 16.46
N GLU A 6 10.70 -15.78 17.30
CA GLU A 6 10.14 -16.34 18.54
C GLU A 6 9.90 -15.20 19.54
N GLN A 7 8.68 -15.06 20.05
CA GLN A 7 8.27 -14.00 20.98
C GLN A 7 7.49 -14.58 22.15
N GLU A 8 7.71 -14.05 23.36
CA GLU A 8 6.85 -14.29 24.52
C GLU A 8 5.61 -13.38 24.44
N ILE A 9 4.43 -13.98 24.43
CA ILE A 9 3.15 -13.28 24.35
C ILE A 9 2.21 -13.73 25.46
N ASN A 10 1.23 -12.89 25.79
CA ASN A 10 0.19 -13.21 26.76
C ASN A 10 -1.17 -13.25 26.09
N CYS A 11 -1.91 -14.34 26.28
CA CYS A 11 -3.28 -14.45 25.78
C CYS A 11 -4.16 -13.32 26.34
N PRO A 12 -4.85 -12.53 25.51
CA PRO A 12 -5.67 -11.42 25.99
C PRO A 12 -6.87 -11.89 26.80
N TYR A 13 -7.36 -13.12 26.58
CA TYR A 13 -8.55 -13.70 27.22
C TYR A 13 -8.26 -14.31 28.60
N CYS A 14 -7.26 -15.18 28.70
CA CYS A 14 -6.97 -15.91 29.95
C CYS A 14 -5.64 -15.50 30.63
N LYS A 15 -4.87 -14.61 30.01
CA LYS A 15 -3.55 -14.11 30.49
C LYS A 15 -2.47 -15.19 30.62
N HIS A 16 -2.66 -16.35 30.00
CA HIS A 16 -1.62 -17.38 29.94
C HIS A 16 -0.42 -16.86 29.13
N PRO A 17 0.81 -16.88 29.71
CA PRO A 17 2.03 -16.61 28.96
C PRO A 17 2.36 -17.82 28.09
N GLN A 18 2.70 -17.57 26.82
CA GLN A 18 3.14 -18.60 25.87
C GLN A 18 4.17 -18.04 24.90
N THR A 19 4.90 -18.92 24.24
CA THR A 19 5.86 -18.55 23.20
C THR A 19 5.25 -18.83 21.84
N ALA A 20 5.39 -17.90 20.88
CA ALA A 20 4.89 -18.06 19.52
C ALA A 20 5.89 -17.54 18.49
N GLU A 21 5.89 -18.15 17.30
CA GLU A 21 6.61 -17.62 16.14
C GLU A 21 5.75 -16.57 15.43
N LEU A 22 6.22 -15.32 15.40
CA LEU A 22 5.52 -14.20 14.79
C LEU A 22 6.31 -13.63 13.62
N TRP A 23 5.63 -13.34 12.52
CA TRP A 23 6.21 -12.65 11.38
C TRP A 23 6.73 -11.28 11.80
N SER A 24 8.03 -11.08 11.60
CA SER A 24 8.72 -9.81 11.84
C SER A 24 9.13 -9.13 10.54
N VAL A 25 9.33 -9.92 9.48
CA VAL A 25 9.58 -9.43 8.11
C VAL A 25 8.73 -10.25 7.16
N ILE A 26 8.00 -9.58 6.28
CA ILE A 26 7.26 -10.20 5.17
C ILE A 26 7.76 -9.58 3.87
N ASN A 27 8.18 -10.41 2.91
CA ASN A 27 8.48 -9.99 1.55
C ASN A 27 7.61 -10.78 0.56
N VAL A 28 6.57 -10.15 0.02
CA VAL A 28 5.57 -10.84 -0.80
C VAL A 28 6.02 -11.12 -2.23
N ARG A 29 7.19 -10.61 -2.66
CA ARG A 29 7.77 -11.05 -3.94
C ARG A 29 8.40 -12.44 -3.78
N GLU A 30 9.00 -12.70 -2.62
CA GLU A 30 9.65 -13.98 -2.33
C GLU A 30 8.68 -15.02 -1.79
N ASP A 31 7.73 -14.60 -0.95
CA ASP A 31 6.72 -15.44 -0.32
C ASP A 31 5.30 -14.86 -0.60
N PRO A 32 4.76 -15.01 -1.83
CA PRO A 32 3.51 -14.36 -2.25
C PRO A 32 2.28 -14.74 -1.43
N GLU A 33 2.23 -15.97 -0.92
CA GLU A 33 1.16 -16.46 -0.07
C GLU A 33 0.99 -15.65 1.23
N LEU A 34 2.04 -14.98 1.69
CA LEU A 34 1.95 -14.12 2.89
C LEU A 34 1.14 -12.85 2.63
N LYS A 35 0.97 -12.45 1.36
CA LYS A 35 0.04 -11.38 1.01
C LYS A 35 -1.41 -11.81 1.17
N ASP A 36 -1.73 -13.04 0.77
CA ASP A 36 -3.07 -13.60 0.93
C ASP A 36 -3.41 -13.76 2.42
N LEU A 37 -2.45 -14.23 3.23
CA LEU A 37 -2.61 -14.27 4.70
C LEU A 37 -2.80 -12.86 5.29
N LEU A 38 -2.07 -11.87 4.79
CA LEU A 38 -2.23 -10.49 5.23
C LEU A 38 -3.65 -9.99 4.91
N LEU A 39 -4.08 -10.11 3.66
CA LEU A 39 -5.41 -9.70 3.20
C LEU A 39 -6.54 -10.49 3.89
N GLY A 40 -6.29 -11.74 4.28
CA GLY A 40 -7.20 -12.54 5.08
C GLY A 40 -7.26 -12.15 6.56
N GLY A 41 -6.34 -11.29 7.02
CA GLY A 41 -6.21 -10.91 8.43
C GLY A 41 -5.63 -12.01 9.33
N GLU A 42 -4.92 -12.97 8.75
CA GLU A 42 -4.43 -14.18 9.42
C GLU A 42 -2.95 -14.08 9.86
N VAL A 43 -2.24 -13.02 9.45
CA VAL A 43 -0.86 -12.77 9.89
C VAL A 43 -0.82 -12.60 11.40
N ASN A 44 0.06 -13.37 12.06
CA ASN A 44 0.28 -13.34 13.52
C ASN A 44 -0.98 -13.63 14.35
N VAL A 45 -1.94 -14.37 13.80
CA VAL A 45 -3.02 -14.98 14.57
C VAL A 45 -2.50 -16.24 15.26
N VAL A 46 -2.70 -16.33 16.57
CA VAL A 46 -2.18 -17.41 17.41
C VAL A 46 -3.31 -18.03 18.22
N ASP A 47 -3.32 -19.36 18.33
CA ASP A 47 -4.22 -20.09 19.23
C ASP A 47 -3.63 -20.17 20.64
N CYS A 48 -4.43 -19.82 21.66
CA CYS A 48 -3.97 -19.95 23.04
C CYS A 48 -3.83 -21.42 23.47
N GLU A 49 -2.69 -21.82 24.02
CA GLU A 49 -2.44 -23.19 24.48
C GLU A 49 -3.33 -23.59 25.68
N ALA A 50 -3.81 -22.60 26.45
CA ALA A 50 -4.59 -22.83 27.67
C ALA A 50 -6.11 -22.75 27.47
N CYS A 51 -6.60 -21.79 26.68
CA CYS A 51 -8.04 -21.58 26.49
C CYS A 51 -8.54 -21.79 25.06
N HIS A 52 -7.63 -22.04 24.11
CA HIS A 52 -7.93 -22.30 22.69
C HIS A 52 -8.67 -21.18 21.95
N GLU A 53 -8.70 -19.98 22.53
CA GLU A 53 -9.16 -18.79 21.81
C GLU A 53 -8.05 -18.30 20.87
N ALA A 54 -8.42 -18.02 19.63
CA ALA A 54 -7.55 -17.41 18.63
C ALA A 54 -7.48 -15.90 18.88
N PHE A 55 -6.28 -15.32 18.77
CA PHE A 55 -6.10 -13.86 18.88
C PHE A 55 -4.95 -13.37 18.01
N PHE A 56 -5.05 -12.11 17.58
CA PHE A 56 -3.95 -11.41 16.93
C PHE A 56 -2.88 -11.03 17.96
N ALA A 57 -1.65 -11.48 17.75
CA ALA A 57 -0.50 -11.12 18.54
C ALA A 57 0.19 -9.89 17.92
N GLU A 58 0.04 -8.73 18.57
CA GLU A 58 0.75 -7.52 18.15
C GLU A 58 2.27 -7.71 18.25
N HIS A 59 2.95 -7.52 17.12
CA HIS A 59 4.40 -7.57 17.02
C HIS A 59 4.86 -6.59 15.94
N PHE A 60 6.07 -6.06 16.07
CA PHE A 60 6.65 -5.21 15.04
C PHE A 60 6.80 -6.01 13.74
N LEU A 61 6.30 -5.45 12.63
CA LEU A 61 6.34 -6.08 11.32
C LEU A 61 6.93 -5.11 10.29
N LEU A 62 7.96 -5.56 9.57
CA LEU A 62 8.45 -4.94 8.35
C LEU A 62 7.83 -5.64 7.13
N TYR A 63 6.84 -5.00 6.50
CA TYR A 63 6.19 -5.52 5.30
C TYR A 63 6.81 -4.90 4.04
N HIS A 64 7.16 -5.74 3.06
CA HIS A 64 7.72 -5.34 1.79
C HIS A 64 6.93 -5.96 0.64
N ASP A 65 6.34 -5.11 -0.18
CA ASP A 65 5.79 -5.46 -1.49
C ASP A 65 6.59 -4.69 -2.56
N PRO A 66 7.65 -5.32 -3.11
CA PRO A 66 8.50 -4.68 -4.11
C PRO A 66 7.77 -4.33 -5.41
N ASP A 67 6.80 -5.15 -5.84
CA ASP A 67 6.09 -4.97 -7.11
C ASP A 67 5.12 -3.78 -7.01
N ASN A 68 4.55 -3.58 -5.84
CA ASN A 68 3.81 -2.38 -5.48
C ASN A 68 4.68 -1.25 -4.95
N GLU A 69 6.02 -1.34 -4.94
CA GLU A 69 6.88 -0.27 -4.40
C GLU A 69 6.45 0.22 -3.00
N LEU A 70 6.16 -0.73 -2.11
CA LEU A 70 5.68 -0.49 -0.76
C LEU A 70 6.62 -1.14 0.24
N MET A 71 7.18 -0.32 1.14
CA MET A 71 7.85 -0.79 2.35
C MET A 71 7.14 -0.15 3.53
N ALA A 72 6.74 -0.95 4.51
CA ALA A 72 5.92 -0.51 5.62
C ALA A 72 6.50 -1.01 6.96
N PHE A 73 6.74 -0.07 7.86
CA PHE A 73 7.07 -0.33 9.26
C PHE A 73 5.76 -0.30 10.05
N VAL A 74 5.36 -1.44 10.59
CA VAL A 74 4.14 -1.57 11.40
C VAL A 74 4.54 -1.70 12.86
N PHE A 75 4.23 -0.66 13.63
CA PHE A 75 4.42 -0.64 15.08
C PHE A 75 3.15 -1.08 15.81
N SER A 76 3.28 -1.34 17.12
CA SER A 76 2.14 -1.63 17.99
C SER A 76 1.17 -0.45 18.02
N THR A 77 -0.12 -0.73 18.25
CA THR A 77 -1.11 0.34 18.47
C THR A 77 -0.78 1.20 19.69
N ASN A 78 -0.06 0.65 20.67
CA ASN A 78 0.40 1.36 21.87
C ASN A 78 1.44 2.45 21.57
N ASP A 79 2.18 2.33 20.46
CA ASP A 79 3.19 3.31 20.07
C ASP A 79 2.58 4.56 19.39
N ARG A 80 1.25 4.58 19.21
CA ARG A 80 0.53 5.65 18.48
C ARG A 80 0.71 7.03 19.10
N GLU A 81 0.87 7.14 20.43
CA GLU A 81 1.17 8.42 21.08
C GLU A 81 2.55 8.98 20.69
N ASN A 82 3.49 8.12 20.31
CA ASN A 82 4.83 8.47 19.87
C ASN A 82 4.97 8.49 18.33
N ARG A 83 3.86 8.66 17.60
CA ARG A 83 3.79 8.48 16.15
C ARG A 83 4.86 9.25 15.38
N GLU A 84 5.06 10.53 15.68
CA GLU A 84 6.04 11.37 15.00
C GLU A 84 7.46 10.83 15.20
N ALA A 85 7.84 10.56 16.45
CA ALA A 85 9.15 10.04 16.80
C ALA A 85 9.42 8.66 16.18
N MET A 86 8.43 7.76 16.19
CA MET A 86 8.54 6.43 15.58
C MET A 86 8.63 6.50 14.05
N THR A 87 7.88 7.40 13.41
CA THR A 87 7.94 7.62 11.97
C THR A 87 9.32 8.15 11.56
N GLU A 88 9.87 9.11 12.31
CA GLU A 88 11.20 9.64 12.03
C GLU A 88 12.30 8.59 12.26
N LYS A 89 12.19 7.79 13.32
CA LYS A 89 13.08 6.65 13.56
C LYS A 89 13.02 5.64 12.42
N ALA A 90 11.83 5.20 12.01
CA ALA A 90 11.64 4.25 10.91
C ALA A 90 12.26 4.77 9.61
N ARG A 91 12.04 6.05 9.30
CA ARG A 91 12.65 6.70 8.14
C ARG A 91 14.18 6.75 8.23
N ALA A 92 14.74 7.09 9.39
CA ALA A 92 16.18 7.10 9.59
C ALA A 92 16.79 5.69 9.44
N ASP A 93 16.16 4.67 10.00
CA ASP A 93 16.61 3.28 9.90
C ASP A 93 16.51 2.75 8.47
N PHE A 94 15.44 3.11 7.74
CA PHE A 94 15.31 2.82 6.31
C PHE A 94 16.50 3.37 5.52
N TYR A 95 16.80 4.67 5.63
CA TYR A 95 17.92 5.25 4.87
C TYR A 95 19.28 4.73 5.31
N ARG A 96 19.45 4.38 6.58
CA ARG A 96 20.66 3.70 7.04
C ARG A 96 20.87 2.41 6.25
N GLY A 97 19.84 1.57 6.17
CA GLY A 97 19.86 0.34 5.36
C GLY A 97 20.10 0.63 3.87
N GLN A 98 19.41 1.63 3.28
CA GLN A 98 19.62 2.00 1.88
C GLN A 98 21.06 2.45 1.59
N ASN A 99 21.73 3.12 2.53
CA ASN A 99 23.10 3.57 2.35
C ASN A 99 24.12 2.43 2.39
N GLU A 100 23.79 1.31 3.04
CA GLU A 100 24.62 0.09 3.06
C GLU A 100 24.49 -0.73 1.78
N LEU A 101 23.40 -0.54 1.02
CA LEU A 101 23.16 -1.21 -0.25
C LEU A 101 23.92 -0.54 -1.42
N PRO A 102 24.36 -1.34 -2.42
CA PRO A 102 24.82 -0.81 -3.71
C PRO A 102 23.77 0.10 -4.36
N GLU A 103 24.20 1.12 -5.09
CA GLU A 103 23.29 2.12 -5.70
C GLU A 103 22.19 1.48 -6.55
N ALA A 104 22.51 0.44 -7.32
CA ALA A 104 21.57 -0.27 -8.18
C ALA A 104 20.50 -1.07 -7.41
N GLU A 105 20.72 -1.36 -6.13
CA GLU A 105 19.80 -2.12 -5.26
C GLU A 105 18.98 -1.21 -4.35
N ARG A 106 19.23 0.11 -4.37
CA ARG A 106 18.49 1.07 -3.56
C ARG A 106 17.06 1.21 -4.07
N LEU A 107 16.13 1.28 -3.12
CA LEU A 107 14.73 1.51 -3.36
C LEU A 107 14.50 2.98 -3.73
N ALA A 108 13.79 3.20 -4.83
CA ALA A 108 13.47 4.53 -5.34
C ALA A 108 12.17 5.11 -4.75
N TYR A 109 11.72 4.57 -3.62
CA TYR A 109 10.48 4.95 -2.93
C TYR A 109 10.70 4.98 -1.42
N GLU A 110 9.85 5.74 -0.73
CA GLU A 110 9.93 6.00 0.71
C GLU A 110 9.18 4.93 1.52
N PRO A 111 9.58 4.68 2.78
CA PRO A 111 8.86 3.79 3.66
C PRO A 111 7.60 4.46 4.21
N PHE A 112 6.60 3.65 4.51
CA PHE A 112 5.41 4.02 5.26
C PHE A 112 5.52 3.56 6.71
N THR A 113 4.78 4.22 7.58
CA THR A 113 4.68 3.85 8.99
C THR A 113 3.22 3.73 9.39
N PHE A 114 2.88 2.58 9.97
CA PHE A 114 1.55 2.23 10.45
C PHE A 114 1.60 1.87 11.94
N PHE A 115 0.47 2.05 12.63
CA PHE A 115 0.33 1.75 14.05
C PHE A 115 -0.84 0.79 14.25
N GLY A 116 -0.53 -0.50 14.29
CA GLY A 116 -1.49 -1.59 14.24
C GLY A 116 -1.62 -2.21 12.86
N PHE A 117 -1.94 -3.50 12.86
CA PHE A 117 -2.08 -4.31 11.65
C PHE A 117 -3.24 -3.85 10.77
N ASP A 118 -4.36 -3.42 11.36
CA ASP A 118 -5.53 -2.92 10.61
C ASP A 118 -5.21 -1.74 9.70
N GLU A 119 -4.28 -0.85 10.10
CA GLU A 119 -3.85 0.27 9.24
C GLU A 119 -3.10 -0.22 8.00
N LEU A 120 -2.24 -1.25 8.15
CA LEU A 120 -1.54 -1.86 7.02
C LEU A 120 -2.53 -2.62 6.13
N LEU A 121 -3.40 -3.43 6.73
CA LEU A 121 -4.39 -4.23 6.00
C LEU A 121 -5.27 -3.33 5.11
N ALA A 122 -5.91 -2.32 5.69
CA ALA A 122 -6.76 -1.39 4.95
C ALA A 122 -5.99 -0.64 3.84
N PHE A 123 -4.71 -0.33 4.09
CA PHE A 123 -3.86 0.30 3.08
C PHE A 123 -3.58 -0.63 1.90
N VAL A 124 -3.21 -1.89 2.16
CA VAL A 124 -2.92 -2.88 1.12
C VAL A 124 -4.18 -3.24 0.34
N GLU A 125 -5.32 -3.43 1.01
CA GLU A 125 -6.62 -3.67 0.36
C GLU A 125 -6.98 -2.55 -0.63
N ASN A 126 -6.85 -1.29 -0.20
CA ASN A 126 -7.10 -0.15 -1.08
C ASN A 126 -6.11 -0.11 -2.25
N ASP A 127 -4.85 -0.44 -2.01
CA ASP A 127 -3.82 -0.46 -3.06
C ASP A 127 -4.08 -1.57 -4.09
N GLU A 128 -4.60 -2.73 -3.66
CA GLU A 128 -5.07 -3.82 -4.54
C GLU A 128 -6.29 -3.39 -5.36
N GLU A 129 -7.29 -2.74 -4.75
CA GLU A 129 -8.47 -2.24 -5.46
C GLU A 129 -8.08 -1.22 -6.56
N VAL A 130 -7.15 -0.31 -6.24
CA VAL A 130 -6.59 0.64 -7.22
C VAL A 130 -5.89 -0.09 -8.37
N GLY A 131 -5.15 -1.16 -8.05
CA GLY A 131 -4.48 -2.02 -9.04
C GLY A 131 -5.49 -2.70 -9.97
N LEU A 132 -6.47 -3.40 -9.40
CA LEU A 132 -7.50 -4.14 -10.13
C LEU A 132 -8.33 -3.22 -11.04
N GLN A 133 -8.80 -2.08 -10.54
CA GLN A 133 -9.50 -1.12 -11.39
C GLN A 133 -8.58 -0.55 -12.47
N GLY A 134 -7.27 -0.42 -12.21
CA GLY A 134 -6.26 -0.10 -13.22
C GLY A 134 -6.25 -1.06 -14.40
N GLU A 135 -6.26 -2.37 -14.13
CA GLU A 135 -6.32 -3.39 -15.18
C GLU A 135 -7.61 -3.30 -16.01
N VAL A 136 -8.74 -3.05 -15.35
CA VAL A 136 -10.02 -2.84 -16.03
C VAL A 136 -9.97 -1.60 -16.93
N VAL A 137 -9.34 -0.52 -16.48
CA VAL A 137 -9.13 0.68 -17.30
C VAL A 137 -8.25 0.39 -18.50
N GLU A 138 -7.15 -0.35 -18.33
CA GLU A 138 -6.31 -0.73 -19.47
C GLU A 138 -7.09 -1.50 -20.52
N ALA A 139 -7.90 -2.47 -20.10
CA ALA A 139 -8.74 -3.25 -21.00
C ALA A 139 -9.75 -2.37 -21.76
N ILE A 140 -10.50 -1.51 -21.05
CA ILE A 140 -11.45 -0.57 -21.67
C ILE A 140 -10.74 0.38 -22.63
N SER A 141 -9.58 0.89 -22.24
CA SER A 141 -8.81 1.84 -23.02
C SER A 141 -8.27 1.24 -24.31
N GLN A 142 -7.85 -0.03 -24.28
CA GLN A 142 -7.45 -0.76 -25.49
C GLN A 142 -8.62 -0.92 -26.48
N GLU A 143 -9.80 -1.29 -26.00
CA GLU A 143 -10.99 -1.50 -26.84
C GLU A 143 -11.51 -0.18 -27.43
N SER A 144 -11.59 0.86 -26.61
CA SER A 144 -12.14 2.18 -26.97
C SER A 144 -11.12 3.13 -27.62
N ARG A 145 -9.84 2.72 -27.71
CA ARG A 145 -8.71 3.55 -28.14
C ARG A 145 -8.55 4.83 -27.31
N LEU A 146 -8.89 4.76 -26.03
CA LEU A 146 -8.66 5.85 -25.07
C LEU A 146 -7.19 5.81 -24.62
N PRO A 147 -6.37 6.84 -24.91
CA PRO A 147 -4.97 6.81 -24.51
C PRO A 147 -4.82 6.80 -22.99
N VAL A 148 -3.84 6.04 -22.50
CA VAL A 148 -3.51 5.94 -21.07
C VAL A 148 -2.03 6.18 -20.84
N ARG A 149 -1.69 6.70 -19.65
CA ARG A 149 -0.32 6.79 -19.13
C ARG A 149 -0.23 5.99 -17.84
N LYS A 150 0.82 5.17 -17.71
CA LYS A 150 1.06 4.41 -16.47
C LYS A 150 2.01 5.17 -15.56
N LEU A 151 1.71 5.18 -14.27
CA LEU A 151 2.57 5.67 -13.22
C LEU A 151 3.14 4.50 -12.44
N ARG A 152 4.37 4.66 -11.94
CA ARG A 152 4.92 3.76 -10.93
C ARG A 152 4.05 3.80 -9.67
N PRO A 153 3.84 2.68 -8.96
CA PRO A 153 2.95 2.65 -7.78
C PRO A 153 3.26 3.72 -6.72
N SER A 154 4.54 3.91 -6.38
CA SER A 154 4.95 4.92 -5.39
C SER A 154 4.67 6.36 -5.84
N VAL A 155 4.80 6.64 -7.15
CA VAL A 155 4.53 7.95 -7.74
C VAL A 155 3.03 8.22 -7.76
N ALA A 156 2.23 7.22 -8.12
CA ALA A 156 0.77 7.28 -8.10
C ALA A 156 0.25 7.60 -6.68
N ARG A 157 0.74 6.89 -5.66
CA ARG A 157 0.38 7.17 -4.25
C ARG A 157 0.76 8.57 -3.80
N ARG A 158 1.99 9.02 -4.11
CA ARG A 158 2.47 10.35 -3.71
C ARG A 158 1.63 11.49 -4.28
N GLN A 159 1.13 11.32 -5.50
CA GLN A 159 0.27 12.30 -6.16
C GLN A 159 -1.22 12.07 -5.90
N ASN A 160 -1.56 11.04 -5.12
CA ASN A 160 -2.93 10.60 -4.88
C ASN A 160 -3.68 10.40 -6.21
N LEU A 161 -3.14 9.56 -7.09
CA LEU A 161 -3.69 9.26 -8.41
C LEU A 161 -3.76 7.74 -8.63
N PRO A 162 -4.67 7.25 -9.48
CA PRO A 162 -4.64 5.86 -9.91
C PRO A 162 -3.39 5.58 -10.77
N ARG A 163 -2.99 4.31 -10.84
CA ARG A 163 -1.76 3.89 -11.54
C ARG A 163 -1.87 4.01 -13.05
N VAL A 164 -3.07 3.88 -13.60
CA VAL A 164 -3.35 3.97 -15.03
C VAL A 164 -4.17 5.21 -15.24
N LEU A 165 -3.65 6.18 -15.98
CA LEU A 165 -4.29 7.48 -16.15
C LEU A 165 -4.87 7.60 -17.56
N PRO A 166 -6.21 7.67 -17.73
CA PRO A 166 -6.78 8.02 -19.02
C PRO A 166 -6.41 9.48 -19.33
N PHE A 167 -5.57 9.67 -20.35
CA PHE A 167 -4.94 10.96 -20.62
C PHE A 167 -5.14 11.35 -22.08
N VAL A 168 -5.94 12.40 -22.31
CA VAL A 168 -6.24 12.88 -23.66
C VAL A 168 -5.49 14.18 -23.89
N GLU A 169 -4.41 14.13 -24.67
CA GLU A 169 -3.65 15.33 -25.05
C GLU A 169 -4.49 16.24 -25.96
N GLU A 170 -4.63 17.50 -25.55
CA GLU A 170 -5.27 18.54 -26.35
C GLU A 170 -4.38 19.80 -26.41
N PRO A 171 -4.17 20.42 -27.59
CA PRO A 171 -3.37 21.62 -27.72
C PRO A 171 -3.87 22.75 -26.81
N GLY A 172 -2.97 23.33 -26.02
CA GLY A 172 -3.26 24.46 -25.13
C GLY A 172 -3.91 24.09 -23.78
N ARG A 173 -4.11 22.80 -23.48
CA ARG A 173 -4.57 22.35 -22.17
C ARG A 173 -3.41 21.94 -21.27
N SER A 174 -3.58 22.19 -19.98
CA SER A 174 -2.71 21.64 -18.94
C SER A 174 -2.82 20.12 -18.85
N ALA A 175 -1.84 19.49 -18.20
CA ALA A 175 -1.88 18.06 -17.90
C ALA A 175 -3.14 17.69 -17.10
N SER A 176 -3.51 18.51 -16.13
CA SER A 176 -4.66 18.25 -15.26
C SER A 176 -5.98 18.32 -16.00
N GLU A 177 -6.15 19.27 -16.91
CA GLU A 177 -7.32 19.33 -17.77
C GLU A 177 -7.38 18.14 -18.75
N SER A 178 -6.23 17.70 -19.25
CA SER A 178 -6.11 16.52 -20.13
C SER A 178 -6.49 15.22 -19.40
N LEU A 179 -6.06 15.08 -18.13
CA LEU A 179 -6.45 13.96 -17.27
C LEU A 179 -7.95 13.99 -16.94
N VAL A 180 -8.48 15.14 -16.51
CA VAL A 180 -9.92 15.29 -16.24
C VAL A 180 -10.76 14.95 -17.47
N THR A 181 -10.29 15.32 -18.66
CA THR A 181 -10.96 14.97 -19.93
C THR A 181 -10.96 13.48 -20.18
N GLY A 182 -9.83 12.79 -19.98
CA GLY A 182 -9.75 11.35 -20.10
C GLY A 182 -10.60 10.62 -19.08
N LEU A 183 -10.62 11.07 -17.82
CA LEU A 183 -11.47 10.50 -16.76
C LEU A 183 -12.97 10.64 -17.07
N ARG A 184 -13.41 11.76 -17.66
CA ARG A 184 -14.80 11.91 -18.10
C ARG A 184 -15.16 10.92 -19.20
N ARG A 185 -14.29 10.76 -20.20
CA ARG A 185 -14.49 9.77 -21.27
C ARG A 185 -14.51 8.34 -20.72
N LEU A 186 -13.63 8.03 -19.77
CA LEU A 186 -13.62 6.74 -19.10
C LEU A 186 -14.94 6.48 -18.38
N ARG A 187 -15.46 7.46 -17.63
CA ARG A 187 -16.75 7.34 -16.95
C ARG A 187 -17.92 7.13 -17.90
N ASP A 188 -17.91 7.78 -19.07
CA ASP A 188 -18.93 7.58 -20.10
C ASP A 188 -18.89 6.15 -20.69
N LEU A 189 -17.73 5.47 -20.63
CA LEU A 189 -17.56 4.08 -21.05
C LEU A 189 -17.88 3.08 -19.92
N ASN A 190 -17.51 3.40 -18.68
CA ASN A 190 -17.79 2.60 -17.49
C ASN A 190 -17.88 3.49 -16.25
N ASP A 191 -19.08 3.60 -15.69
CA ASP A 191 -19.38 4.43 -14.52
C ASP A 191 -19.19 3.71 -13.18
N ARG A 192 -18.76 2.43 -13.17
CA ARG A 192 -18.60 1.62 -11.95
C ARG A 192 -17.20 1.66 -11.35
N LEU A 193 -16.26 2.36 -11.99
CA LEU A 193 -14.87 2.47 -11.54
C LEU A 193 -14.76 3.52 -10.44
N THR A 194 -15.02 3.12 -9.18
CA THR A 194 -15.10 4.02 -8.02
C THR A 194 -13.82 4.83 -7.81
N VAL A 195 -12.64 4.20 -7.87
CA VAL A 195 -11.33 4.88 -7.72
C VAL A 195 -11.19 6.02 -8.73
N TYR A 196 -11.63 5.79 -9.96
CA TYR A 196 -11.54 6.75 -11.05
C TYR A 196 -12.59 7.85 -10.95
N ASN A 197 -13.80 7.50 -10.54
CA ASN A 197 -14.88 8.47 -10.30
C ASN A 197 -14.52 9.43 -9.16
N GLU A 198 -14.02 8.92 -8.05
CA GLU A 198 -13.55 9.73 -6.91
C GLU A 198 -12.39 10.65 -7.31
N THR A 199 -11.45 10.12 -8.11
CA THR A 199 -10.37 10.92 -8.69
C THR A 199 -10.90 12.05 -9.57
N LEU A 200 -11.87 11.76 -10.44
CA LEU A 200 -12.50 12.75 -11.31
C LEU A 200 -13.21 13.85 -10.50
N GLU A 201 -13.97 13.47 -9.47
CA GLU A 201 -14.66 14.43 -8.61
C GLU A 201 -13.68 15.36 -7.89
N ARG A 202 -12.62 14.79 -7.32
CA ARG A 202 -11.58 15.55 -6.62
C ARG A 202 -10.86 16.52 -7.54
N LEU A 203 -10.39 16.05 -8.69
CA LEU A 203 -9.67 16.89 -9.66
C LEU A 203 -10.58 17.93 -10.34
N SER A 204 -11.88 17.63 -10.48
CA SER A 204 -12.83 18.62 -11.01
C SER A 204 -13.08 19.77 -10.03
N LYS A 205 -12.98 19.52 -8.72
CA LYS A 205 -13.11 20.55 -7.67
C LYS A 205 -11.81 21.31 -7.45
N ASN A 206 -10.68 20.61 -7.48
CA ASN A 206 -9.36 21.17 -7.24
C ASN A 206 -8.35 20.58 -8.24
N PRO A 207 -8.19 21.20 -9.42
CA PRO A 207 -7.23 20.74 -10.42
C PRO A 207 -5.81 20.80 -9.85
N ALA A 208 -5.10 19.67 -9.84
CA ALA A 208 -3.70 19.65 -9.40
C ALA A 208 -2.86 20.59 -10.30
N ALA A 209 -2.02 21.44 -9.73
CA ALA A 209 -1.22 22.38 -10.53
C ALA A 209 -0.06 21.69 -11.28
N ASP A 210 0.51 20.63 -10.70
CA ASP A 210 1.68 19.91 -11.23
C ASP A 210 1.47 18.40 -11.20
N LEU A 211 0.95 17.83 -12.29
CA LEU A 211 1.00 16.38 -12.51
C LEU A 211 2.39 16.01 -13.03
N GLN A 212 3.14 15.25 -12.23
CA GLN A 212 4.46 14.76 -12.61
C GLN A 212 4.35 13.32 -13.12
N PHE A 213 4.73 13.07 -14.37
CA PHE A 213 4.61 11.75 -14.99
C PHE A 213 5.92 10.93 -14.94
N ALA A 214 6.88 11.34 -14.10
CA ALA A 214 8.21 10.73 -14.00
C ALA A 214 8.21 9.45 -13.17
#